data_AF-A0A2V7SLN8-F1
#
_entry.id   AF-A0A2V7SLN8-F1
#
_cell.length_a   1.000
_cell.length_b   1.000
_cell.length_c   1.000
_cell.angle_alpha   90.00
_cell.angle_beta   90.00
_cell.angle_gamma   90.00
#
_symmetry.space_group_name_H-M   'P 1'
#
loop_
_entity.id
_entity.type
_entity.pdbx_description
1 polymer ?
#
loop_
_entity_poly.entity_id
_entity_poly.type
_entity_poly.pdbx_seq_one_letter_code
_entity_poly.pdbx_strand_id
1 'polypeptide(L)'
;MKNERGFTIIEIIIAIIVLTVGLLGLVTTAALVTRMIARGQRSAMAATFAAQRMERLRPAACIDAQRVGGTDTLYRGSTWVAFSNWVFVDEGNSYYRVRVVTRGGGGGGGGGGGGGGGGGGGGFTLVEMLVALVLLGVVTAALYRVLVNNQRLYTAQTQRIDLQQNIRAAATILPADLREVDATDGDISAATATSITFRAMRWMGFLCNPPINGGLVQTPVLTMTMTNKRYYGIRGPAAGDSILIRYEGDEGTNKDDTWVLGKITGLTTVNCPGVPTYPDNTAGKQLVVTAWMPTTATPPALPAANIGLSIYAGAPVRGFETVAYQLYQPAGDTSWYVGLQTASGTQPLIGPVLSNGLELAYFDSTGAGIAAPLSPADLVRVARVDITVRARTAQPVRGGGGGTLLGAIVDSVVTRVALRNNRRF
;
A
#
# COMPACT_ATOMS: atom_id res chain seq x y z
N MET A 1 -33.14 64.38 41.28
CA MET A 1 -34.04 63.64 40.37
C MET A 1 -33.16 62.71 39.54
N LYS A 2 -33.12 61.42 39.87
CA LYS A 2 -32.38 60.41 39.09
C LYS A 2 -33.19 60.11 37.83
N ASN A 3 -32.69 60.55 36.68
CA ASN A 3 -33.24 60.20 35.38
C ASN A 3 -32.77 58.78 35.04
N GLU A 4 -33.52 57.76 35.44
CA GLU A 4 -33.38 56.42 34.88
C GLU A 4 -33.91 56.45 33.45
N ARG A 5 -33.01 56.64 32.49
CA ARG A 5 -33.33 56.42 31.08
C ARG A 5 -33.12 54.93 30.81
N GLY A 6 -34.24 54.21 30.72
CA GLY A 6 -34.27 52.81 30.34
C GLY A 6 -33.63 52.57 28.96
N PHE A 7 -33.15 51.35 28.76
CA PHE A 7 -32.59 50.86 27.50
C PHE A 7 -33.49 51.21 26.32
N THR A 8 -32.90 51.78 25.25
CA THR A 8 -33.67 52.01 24.03
C THR A 8 -33.90 50.68 23.32
N ILE A 9 -35.15 50.42 22.95
CA ILE A 9 -35.57 49.17 22.30
C ILE A 9 -34.74 48.90 21.03
N ILE A 10 -34.31 49.96 20.34
CA ILE A 10 -33.52 49.86 19.12
C ILE A 10 -32.14 49.19 19.35
N GLU A 11 -31.55 49.39 20.52
CA GLU A 11 -30.23 48.88 20.90
C GLU A 11 -30.29 47.37 21.19
N ILE A 12 -31.35 46.93 21.88
CA ILE A 12 -31.64 45.51 22.10
C ILE A 12 -31.95 44.81 20.77
N ILE A 13 -32.70 45.47 19.87
CA ILE A 13 -33.01 44.91 18.55
C ILE A 13 -31.74 44.74 17.72
N ILE A 14 -30.84 45.73 17.67
CA ILE A 14 -29.59 45.63 16.92
C ILE A 14 -28.69 44.53 17.50
N ALA A 15 -28.59 44.41 18.83
CA ALA A 15 -27.80 43.35 19.46
C ALA A 15 -28.33 41.95 19.12
N ILE A 16 -29.65 41.76 19.12
CA ILE A 16 -30.29 40.50 18.72
C ILE A 16 -30.07 40.23 17.22
N ILE A 17 -30.15 41.24 16.36
CA ILE A 17 -29.92 41.08 14.91
C ILE A 17 -28.46 40.67 14.64
N VAL A 18 -27.49 41.32 15.27
CA VAL A 18 -26.06 40.98 15.08
C VAL A 18 -25.75 39.57 15.62
N LEU A 19 -26.31 39.22 16.79
CA LEU A 19 -26.16 37.88 17.36
C LEU A 19 -26.75 36.80 16.44
N THR A 20 -27.95 37.03 15.91
CA THR A 20 -28.65 36.07 15.05
C THR A 20 -27.96 35.89 13.69
N VAL A 21 -27.51 36.98 13.07
CA VAL A 21 -26.73 36.94 11.82
C VAL A 21 -25.39 36.24 12.02
N GLY A 22 -24.69 36.52 13.13
CA GLY A 22 -23.44 35.84 13.48
C GLY A 22 -23.63 34.33 13.73
N LEU A 23 -24.70 33.95 14.41
CA LEU A 23 -25.04 32.54 14.64
C LEU A 23 -25.39 31.82 13.32
N LEU A 24 -26.15 32.46 12.43
CA LEU A 24 -26.49 31.92 11.11
C LEU A 24 -25.25 31.70 10.23
N GLY A 25 -24.28 32.62 10.26
CA GLY A 25 -23.00 32.47 9.54
C GLY A 25 -22.16 31.27 10.04
N LEU A 26 -22.19 30.99 11.34
CA LEU A 26 -21.50 29.84 11.92
C LEU A 26 -22.17 28.51 11.57
N VAL A 27 -23.51 28.46 11.58
CA VAL A 27 -24.26 27.25 11.23
C VAL A 27 -24.07 26.89 9.76
N THR A 28 -24.04 27.87 8.86
CA THR A 28 -23.85 27.63 7.41
C THR A 28 -22.45 27.10 7.07
N THR A 29 -21.39 27.64 7.69
CA THR A 29 -20.02 27.17 7.49
C THR A 29 -19.79 25.76 8.04
N ALA A 30 -20.30 25.45 9.23
CA ALA A 30 -20.23 24.10 9.80
C ALA A 30 -20.95 23.07 8.91
N ALA A 31 -22.16 23.40 8.42
CA ALA A 31 -22.92 22.52 7.54
C ALA A 31 -22.20 22.23 6.22
N LEU A 32 -21.51 23.22 5.64
CA LEU A 32 -20.71 23.04 4.42
C LEU A 32 -19.54 22.07 4.64
N VAL A 33 -18.79 22.23 5.74
CA VAL A 33 -17.68 21.33 6.08
C VAL A 33 -18.17 19.90 6.32
N THR A 34 -19.28 19.72 7.05
CA THR A 34 -19.88 18.39 7.25
C THR A 34 -20.30 17.76 5.92
N ARG A 35 -20.87 18.55 4.98
CA ARG A 35 -21.22 18.06 3.63
C ARG A 35 -20.00 17.69 2.80
N MET A 36 -18.86 18.38 2.96
CA MET A 36 -17.61 18.05 2.27
C MET A 36 -16.99 16.76 2.83
N ILE A 37 -16.92 16.61 4.16
CA ILE A 37 -16.40 15.40 4.81
C ILE A 37 -17.26 14.17 4.45
N ALA A 38 -18.58 14.31 4.49
CA ALA A 38 -19.50 13.24 4.12
C ALA A 38 -19.38 12.85 2.62
N ARG A 39 -19.02 13.80 1.74
CA ARG A 39 -18.68 13.49 0.34
C ARG A 39 -17.32 12.77 0.24
N GLY A 40 -16.31 13.22 0.97
CA GLY A 40 -14.99 12.60 1.02
C GLY A 40 -15.02 11.14 1.50
N GLN A 41 -15.71 10.87 2.61
CA GLN A 41 -15.86 9.50 3.12
C GLN A 41 -16.60 8.57 2.16
N ARG A 42 -17.66 9.07 1.50
CA ARG A 42 -18.40 8.29 0.50
C ARG A 42 -17.54 7.97 -0.73
N SER A 43 -16.75 8.94 -1.20
CA SER A 43 -15.81 8.73 -2.31
C SER A 43 -14.76 7.68 -1.96
N ALA A 44 -14.18 7.77 -0.76
CA ALA A 44 -13.19 6.79 -0.29
C ALA A 44 -13.77 5.37 -0.18
N MET A 45 -14.99 5.21 0.34
CA MET A 45 -15.67 3.91 0.44
C MET A 45 -16.04 3.33 -0.94
N ALA A 46 -16.50 4.17 -1.86
CA ALA A 46 -16.77 3.76 -3.23
C ALA A 46 -15.50 3.29 -3.95
N ALA A 47 -14.37 3.98 -3.75
CA ALA A 47 -13.08 3.58 -4.31
C ALA A 47 -12.57 2.25 -3.75
N THR A 48 -12.66 2.02 -2.44
CA THR A 48 -12.26 0.73 -1.83
C THR A 48 -13.18 -0.41 -2.30
N PHE A 49 -14.48 -0.15 -2.43
CA PHE A 49 -15.44 -1.13 -2.94
C PHE A 49 -15.15 -1.50 -4.41
N ALA A 50 -14.82 -0.50 -5.25
CA ALA A 50 -14.39 -0.72 -6.62
C ALA A 50 -13.11 -1.55 -6.70
N ALA A 51 -12.10 -1.23 -5.88
CA ALA A 51 -10.82 -1.95 -5.83
C ALA A 51 -11.00 -3.42 -5.42
N GLN A 52 -11.79 -3.69 -4.37
CA GLN A 52 -12.09 -5.06 -3.95
C GLN A 52 -12.83 -5.85 -5.04
N ARG A 53 -13.75 -5.20 -5.77
CA ARG A 53 -14.47 -5.83 -6.88
C ARG A 53 -13.53 -6.15 -8.04
N MET A 54 -12.63 -5.24 -8.40
CA MET A 54 -11.60 -5.46 -9.42
C MET A 54 -10.71 -6.67 -9.09
N GLU A 55 -10.22 -6.76 -7.84
CA GLU A 55 -9.38 -7.88 -7.41
C GLU A 55 -10.12 -9.22 -7.50
N ARG A 56 -11.42 -9.25 -7.16
CA ARG A 56 -12.25 -10.46 -7.29
C ARG A 56 -12.48 -10.88 -8.74
N LEU A 57 -12.58 -9.92 -9.66
CA LEU A 57 -12.84 -10.18 -11.09
C LEU A 57 -11.57 -10.51 -11.89
N ARG A 58 -10.39 -10.17 -11.36
CA ARG A 58 -9.10 -10.42 -12.01
C ARG A 58 -8.85 -11.90 -12.34
N PRO A 59 -9.05 -12.88 -11.42
CA PRO A 59 -8.93 -14.30 -11.75
C PRO A 59 -10.07 -14.80 -12.64
N ALA A 60 -11.26 -14.21 -12.51
CA ALA A 60 -12.43 -14.58 -13.32
C ALA A 60 -12.25 -14.23 -14.82
N ALA A 61 -11.41 -13.25 -15.14
CA ALA A 61 -11.06 -12.89 -16.52
C ALA A 61 -10.35 -14.03 -17.27
N CYS A 62 -9.67 -14.94 -16.55
CA CYS A 62 -8.87 -16.02 -17.12
C CYS A 62 -9.67 -17.33 -17.31
N ILE A 63 -10.93 -17.40 -16.85
CA ILE A 63 -11.75 -18.61 -16.89
C ILE A 63 -13.03 -18.31 -17.65
N ASP A 64 -13.23 -18.94 -18.80
CA ASP A 64 -14.33 -18.66 -19.73
C ASP A 64 -15.72 -18.68 -19.08
N ALA A 65 -15.98 -19.66 -18.22
CA ALA A 65 -17.25 -19.80 -17.50
C ALA A 65 -17.51 -18.70 -16.45
N GLN A 66 -16.48 -17.95 -16.05
CA GLN A 66 -16.56 -16.92 -15.00
C GLN A 66 -16.61 -15.49 -15.56
N ARG A 67 -16.45 -15.30 -16.88
CA ARG A 67 -16.51 -14.00 -17.57
C ARG A 67 -17.94 -13.48 -17.73
N VAL A 68 -18.67 -13.36 -16.62
CA VAL A 68 -20.06 -12.94 -16.60
C VAL A 68 -20.17 -11.50 -16.05
N GLY A 69 -20.82 -10.63 -16.82
CA GLY A 69 -21.15 -9.28 -16.38
C GLY A 69 -22.09 -9.29 -15.18
N GLY A 70 -22.05 -8.26 -14.35
CA GLY A 70 -22.85 -8.24 -13.13
C GLY A 70 -22.87 -6.91 -12.41
N THR A 71 -23.64 -6.88 -11.33
CA THR A 71 -23.81 -5.70 -10.49
C THR A 71 -23.68 -6.07 -9.02
N ASP A 72 -23.17 -5.15 -8.21
CA ASP A 72 -23.11 -5.29 -6.76
C ASP A 72 -23.36 -3.96 -6.08
N THR A 73 -24.03 -3.99 -4.94
CA THR A 73 -24.41 -2.78 -4.20
C THR A 73 -23.89 -2.87 -2.77
N LEU A 74 -23.07 -1.90 -2.39
CA LEU A 74 -22.62 -1.76 -1.02
C LEU A 74 -23.70 -1.05 -0.19
N TYR A 75 -24.23 -1.75 0.80
CA TYR A 75 -25.18 -1.20 1.77
C TYR A 75 -24.52 -0.88 3.11
N ARG A 76 -25.04 0.15 3.78
CA ARG A 76 -24.82 0.40 5.21
C ARG A 76 -26.19 0.46 5.88
N GLY A 77 -26.57 -0.63 6.54
CA GLY A 77 -27.96 -0.81 6.97
C GLY A 77 -28.88 -0.89 5.75
N SER A 78 -29.95 -0.10 5.75
CA SER A 78 -30.91 0.01 4.63
C SER A 78 -30.50 1.02 3.54
N THR A 79 -29.42 1.78 3.73
CA THR A 79 -29.00 2.82 2.79
C THR A 79 -27.90 2.29 1.87
N TRP A 80 -28.11 2.37 0.56
CA TRP A 80 -27.05 2.05 -0.41
C TRP A 80 -26.02 3.18 -0.46
N VAL A 81 -24.73 2.82 -0.45
CA VAL A 81 -23.59 3.74 -0.36
C VAL A 81 -22.87 3.85 -1.70
N ALA A 82 -22.68 2.70 -2.36
CA ALA A 82 -22.04 2.62 -3.66
C ALA A 82 -22.66 1.48 -4.47
N PHE A 83 -22.76 1.67 -5.78
CA PHE A 83 -23.22 0.67 -6.72
C PHE A 83 -22.14 0.45 -7.77
N SER A 84 -21.76 -0.80 -8.00
CA SER A 84 -20.80 -1.21 -9.02
C SER A 84 -21.49 -2.02 -10.09
N ASN A 85 -21.20 -1.71 -11.35
CA ASN A 85 -21.54 -2.52 -12.52
C ASN A 85 -20.23 -2.89 -13.21
N TRP A 86 -20.12 -4.15 -13.66
CA TRP A 86 -18.99 -4.57 -14.46
C TRP A 86 -19.38 -5.38 -15.69
N VAL A 87 -18.54 -5.26 -16.71
CA VAL A 87 -18.60 -6.01 -17.96
C VAL A 87 -17.20 -6.47 -18.36
N PHE A 88 -17.14 -7.62 -19.03
CA PHE A 88 -15.93 -8.10 -19.72
C PHE A 88 -16.03 -7.71 -21.19
N VAL A 89 -14.95 -7.16 -21.73
CA VAL A 89 -14.81 -6.80 -23.14
C VAL A 89 -13.72 -7.68 -23.73
N ASP A 90 -14.03 -8.39 -24.80
CA ASP A 90 -13.06 -9.17 -25.57
C ASP A 90 -12.22 -8.23 -26.43
N GLU A 91 -10.89 -8.29 -26.28
CA GLU A 91 -9.94 -7.49 -27.05
C GLU A 91 -9.17 -8.35 -28.08
N GLY A 92 -9.56 -9.63 -28.23
CA GLY A 92 -8.91 -10.60 -29.11
C GLY A 92 -7.66 -11.24 -28.48
N ASN A 93 -7.16 -12.30 -29.13
CA ASN A 93 -5.95 -13.03 -28.73
C ASN A 93 -5.94 -13.47 -27.24
N SER A 94 -7.09 -13.91 -26.74
CA SER A 94 -7.31 -14.30 -25.33
C SER A 94 -7.11 -13.18 -24.31
N TYR A 95 -7.09 -11.92 -24.73
CA TYR A 95 -7.06 -10.76 -23.84
C TYR A 95 -8.47 -10.23 -23.59
N TYR A 96 -8.80 -10.06 -22.31
CA TYR A 96 -10.07 -9.48 -21.87
C TYR A 96 -9.83 -8.28 -20.99
N ARG A 97 -10.57 -7.20 -21.25
CA ARG A 97 -10.61 -6.02 -20.41
C ARG A 97 -11.82 -6.08 -19.51
N VAL A 98 -11.61 -5.98 -18.20
CA VAL A 98 -12.71 -5.80 -17.23
C VAL A 98 -12.94 -4.31 -17.00
N ARG A 99 -14.15 -3.83 -17.25
CA ARG A 99 -14.56 -2.45 -16.97
C ARG A 99 -15.50 -2.44 -15.78
N VAL A 100 -15.07 -1.87 -14.67
CA VAL A 100 -15.90 -1.66 -13.47
C VAL A 100 -16.25 -0.18 -13.36
N VAL A 101 -17.54 0.13 -13.25
CA VAL A 101 -18.05 1.49 -13.05
C VAL A 101 -18.75 1.54 -11.70
N THR A 102 -18.25 2.37 -10.79
CA THR A 102 -18.82 2.55 -9.45
C THR A 102 -19.43 3.95 -9.30
N ARG A 103 -20.68 4.01 -8.86
CA ARG A 103 -21.44 5.25 -8.60
C ARG A 103 -21.72 5.40 -7.11
N GLY A 104 -21.51 6.58 -6.55
CA GLY A 104 -21.80 6.90 -5.15
C GLY A 104 -23.23 7.41 -4.94
N GLY A 105 -23.86 7.04 -3.82
CA GLY A 105 -25.22 7.46 -3.46
C GLY A 105 -25.33 8.95 -3.10
N GLY A 106 -26.14 9.69 -3.86
CA GLY A 106 -26.37 11.12 -3.71
C GLY A 106 -27.50 11.43 -2.71
N GLY A 107 -27.20 12.21 -1.67
CA GLY A 107 -28.20 12.83 -0.79
C GLY A 107 -28.34 14.31 -1.13
N GLY A 108 -29.53 14.74 -1.54
CA GLY A 108 -29.85 16.12 -1.92
C GLY A 108 -29.88 17.08 -0.73
N GLY A 109 -29.59 18.36 -0.96
CA GLY A 109 -29.68 19.40 0.07
C GLY A 109 -29.54 20.81 -0.52
N GLY A 110 -30.69 21.45 -0.77
CA GLY A 110 -30.85 22.77 -1.37
C GLY A 110 -30.24 23.92 -0.57
N GLY A 111 -30.10 25.05 -1.26
CA GLY A 111 -29.66 26.34 -0.74
C GLY A 111 -30.83 27.34 -0.65
N GLY A 112 -30.64 28.37 0.17
CA GLY A 112 -31.53 29.53 0.30
C GLY A 112 -30.68 30.76 0.60
N GLY A 113 -30.96 31.87 -0.11
CA GLY A 113 -30.30 33.16 0.02
C GLY A 113 -31.21 34.26 0.60
N GLY A 114 -30.65 35.47 0.67
CA GLY A 114 -31.29 36.75 1.03
C GLY A 114 -30.25 37.67 1.72
N GLY A 115 -30.10 38.97 1.48
CA GLY A 115 -30.83 39.96 0.69
C GLY A 115 -31.03 41.27 1.48
N GLY A 116 -30.34 42.36 1.09
CA GLY A 116 -30.60 43.79 1.44
C GLY A 116 -30.15 44.25 2.84
N GLY A 117 -29.77 45.52 3.11
CA GLY A 117 -29.77 46.80 2.41
C GLY A 117 -29.25 47.87 3.41
N GLY A 118 -28.87 49.06 2.92
CA GLY A 118 -27.98 50.02 3.62
C GLY A 118 -28.60 51.15 4.46
N GLY A 119 -27.75 52.11 4.85
CA GLY A 119 -28.06 53.37 5.53
C GLY A 119 -27.50 53.40 6.97
N GLY A 120 -26.83 54.44 7.49
CA GLY A 120 -26.50 55.80 7.06
C GLY A 120 -25.80 56.45 8.27
N GLY A 121 -24.78 57.28 8.03
CA GLY A 121 -23.87 57.77 9.07
C GLY A 121 -24.44 58.84 10.01
N GLY A 122 -24.03 58.77 11.28
CA GLY A 122 -24.22 59.78 12.32
C GLY A 122 -23.11 59.65 13.38
N GLY A 123 -22.60 60.77 13.89
CA GLY A 123 -21.40 60.84 14.73
C GLY A 123 -21.55 60.28 16.15
N PHE A 124 -20.45 59.74 16.67
CA PHE A 124 -20.38 58.92 17.89
C PHE A 124 -20.38 59.71 19.19
N THR A 125 -21.09 59.21 20.19
CA THR A 125 -20.98 59.65 21.59
C THR A 125 -19.99 58.78 22.39
N LEU A 126 -19.40 59.32 23.46
CA LEU A 126 -18.37 58.63 24.27
C LEU A 126 -18.86 57.31 24.91
N VAL A 127 -20.15 57.24 25.26
CA VAL A 127 -20.78 56.03 25.83
C VAL A 127 -20.94 54.94 24.77
N GLU A 128 -21.24 55.33 23.54
CA GLU A 128 -21.43 54.44 22.38
C GLU A 128 -20.13 53.73 21.99
N MET A 129 -19.00 54.45 22.09
CA MET A 129 -17.66 53.85 21.94
C MET A 129 -17.35 52.83 23.06
N LEU A 130 -17.86 53.04 24.27
CA LEU A 130 -17.62 52.16 25.41
C LEU A 130 -18.43 50.85 25.25
N VAL A 131 -19.69 50.95 24.84
CA VAL A 131 -20.55 49.78 24.57
C VAL A 131 -20.04 49.00 23.34
N ALA A 132 -19.62 49.70 22.27
CA ALA A 132 -19.05 49.07 21.09
C ALA A 132 -17.79 48.25 21.42
N LEU A 133 -16.91 48.74 22.30
CA LEU A 133 -15.73 48.02 22.74
C LEU A 133 -16.07 46.76 23.53
N VAL A 134 -17.07 46.82 24.41
CA VAL A 134 -17.52 45.66 25.20
C VAL A 134 -18.12 44.58 24.28
N LEU A 135 -19.00 44.98 23.35
CA LEU A 135 -19.60 44.07 22.39
C LEU A 135 -18.55 43.46 21.44
N LEU A 136 -17.60 44.28 20.96
CA LEU A 136 -16.46 43.80 20.16
C LEU A 136 -15.65 42.74 20.93
N GLY A 137 -15.42 42.94 22.23
CA GLY A 137 -14.73 41.97 23.09
C GLY A 137 -15.46 40.64 23.20
N VAL A 138 -16.79 40.66 23.41
CA VAL A 138 -17.62 39.45 23.48
C VAL A 138 -17.65 38.71 22.15
N VAL A 139 -17.85 39.44 21.04
CA VAL A 139 -17.85 38.86 19.69
C VAL A 139 -16.48 38.27 19.35
N THR A 140 -15.39 38.97 19.67
CA THR A 140 -14.03 38.48 19.46
C THR A 140 -13.75 37.22 20.28
N ALA A 141 -14.19 37.16 21.54
CA ALA A 141 -14.06 35.96 22.37
C ALA A 141 -14.86 34.77 21.82
N ALA A 142 -16.06 35.00 21.29
CA ALA A 142 -16.87 33.97 20.64
C ALA A 142 -16.22 33.47 19.33
N LEU A 143 -15.74 34.37 18.48
CA LEU A 143 -15.01 34.02 17.25
C LEU A 143 -13.71 33.28 17.55
N TYR A 144 -13.00 33.67 18.60
CA TYR A 144 -11.79 32.97 19.04
C TYR A 144 -12.09 31.53 19.48
N ARG A 145 -13.19 31.30 20.22
CA ARG A 145 -13.63 29.94 20.59
C ARG A 145 -13.96 29.10 19.36
N VAL A 146 -14.62 29.67 18.36
CA VAL A 146 -14.91 28.99 17.08
C VAL A 146 -13.61 28.66 16.34
N LEU A 147 -12.69 29.60 16.23
CA LEU A 147 -11.41 29.40 15.55
C LEU A 147 -10.59 28.29 16.21
N VAL A 148 -10.47 28.30 17.54
CA VAL A 148 -9.76 27.28 18.31
C VAL A 148 -10.43 25.92 18.15
N ASN A 149 -11.76 25.86 18.10
CA ASN A 149 -12.48 24.61 17.86
C ASN A 149 -12.24 24.08 16.43
N ASN A 150 -12.29 24.96 15.44
CA ASN A 150 -12.01 24.61 14.04
C ASN A 150 -10.56 24.10 13.87
N GLN A 151 -9.57 24.78 14.45
CA GLN A 151 -8.17 24.34 14.42
C GLN A 151 -7.99 22.94 15.02
N ARG A 152 -8.66 22.63 16.15
CA ARG A 152 -8.63 21.31 16.78
C ARG A 152 -9.28 20.23 15.91
N LEU A 153 -10.38 20.56 15.23
CA LEU A 153 -11.04 19.63 14.31
C LEU A 153 -10.17 19.35 13.08
N TYR A 154 -9.50 20.37 12.52
CA TYR A 154 -8.60 20.18 11.39
C TYR A 154 -7.40 19.28 11.76
N THR A 155 -6.75 19.52 12.89
CA THR A 155 -5.62 18.67 13.32
C THR A 155 -6.04 17.23 13.61
N ALA A 156 -7.18 17.04 14.27
CA ALA A 156 -7.75 15.71 14.49
C ALA A 156 -8.08 14.96 13.18
N GLN A 157 -8.52 15.68 12.15
CA GLN A 157 -8.81 15.11 10.84
C GLN A 157 -7.55 14.76 10.08
N THR A 158 -6.55 15.64 10.04
CA THR A 158 -5.25 15.36 9.41
C THR A 158 -4.62 14.11 10.01
N GLN A 159 -4.56 14.00 11.35
CA GLN A 159 -4.01 12.82 12.02
C GLN A 159 -4.73 11.52 11.62
N ARG A 160 -6.06 11.55 11.46
CA ARG A 160 -6.83 10.37 11.00
C ARG A 160 -6.59 10.04 9.53
N ILE A 161 -6.43 11.05 8.68
CA ILE A 161 -6.13 10.86 7.25
C ILE A 161 -4.74 10.23 7.09
N ASP A 162 -3.74 10.76 7.80
CA ASP A 162 -2.37 10.25 7.78
C ASP A 162 -2.33 8.79 8.23
N LEU A 163 -3.04 8.45 9.32
CA LEU A 163 -3.20 7.08 9.79
C LEU A 163 -3.75 6.15 8.69
N GLN A 164 -4.82 6.57 8.02
CA GLN A 164 -5.46 5.76 6.97
C GLN A 164 -4.58 5.60 5.73
N GLN A 165 -3.84 6.64 5.31
CA GLN A 165 -2.92 6.56 4.17
C GLN A 165 -1.75 5.61 4.46
N ASN A 166 -1.21 5.68 5.67
CA ASN A 166 -0.10 4.85 6.13
C ASN A 166 -0.50 3.36 6.19
N ILE A 167 -1.68 3.04 6.76
CA ILE A 167 -2.21 1.67 6.78
C ILE A 167 -2.48 1.14 5.36
N ARG A 168 -2.96 1.97 4.43
CA ARG A 168 -3.18 1.54 3.03
C ARG A 168 -1.88 1.18 2.32
N ALA A 169 -0.78 1.88 2.61
CA ALA A 169 0.54 1.50 2.09
C ALA A 169 0.94 0.10 2.59
N ALA A 170 0.69 -0.22 3.85
CA ALA A 170 0.92 -1.56 4.40
C ALA A 170 0.16 -2.66 3.67
N ALA A 171 -1.09 -2.38 3.29
CA ALA A 171 -1.97 -3.32 2.58
C ALA A 171 -1.60 -3.54 1.11
N THR A 172 -0.66 -2.76 0.55
CA THR A 172 -0.28 -2.84 -0.86
C THR A 172 1.16 -3.27 -1.05
N ILE A 173 2.09 -2.82 -0.19
CA ILE A 173 3.53 -3.10 -0.34
C ILE A 173 3.87 -4.54 0.07
N LEU A 174 3.56 -4.94 1.31
CA LEU A 174 3.92 -6.27 1.83
C LEU A 174 3.31 -7.40 1.00
N PRO A 175 2.01 -7.36 0.63
CA PRO A 175 1.43 -8.40 -0.21
C PRO A 175 2.00 -8.44 -1.63
N ALA A 176 2.47 -7.32 -2.17
CA ALA A 176 3.08 -7.28 -3.51
C ALA A 176 4.43 -8.02 -3.51
N ASP A 177 5.31 -7.72 -2.56
CA ASP A 177 6.62 -8.39 -2.45
C ASP A 177 6.45 -9.88 -2.15
N LEU A 178 5.57 -10.24 -1.21
CA LEU A 178 5.37 -11.63 -0.81
C LEU A 178 4.69 -12.49 -1.88
N ARG A 179 3.95 -11.89 -2.82
CA ARG A 179 3.33 -12.64 -3.93
C ARG A 179 4.37 -13.23 -4.88
N GLU A 180 5.57 -12.66 -4.94
CA GLU A 180 6.65 -13.13 -5.83
C GLU A 180 7.54 -14.21 -5.22
N VAL A 181 7.36 -14.46 -3.92
CA VAL A 181 8.11 -15.43 -3.12
C VAL A 181 7.61 -16.84 -3.38
N ASP A 182 8.56 -17.76 -3.50
CA ASP A 182 8.31 -19.19 -3.56
C ASP A 182 8.95 -19.89 -2.36
N ALA A 183 8.11 -20.33 -1.43
CA ALA A 183 8.56 -20.99 -0.22
C ALA A 183 9.30 -22.29 -0.52
N THR A 184 8.83 -23.08 -1.49
CA THR A 184 9.41 -24.39 -1.82
C THR A 184 10.82 -24.26 -2.40
N ASP A 185 11.10 -23.19 -3.16
CA ASP A 185 12.42 -22.85 -3.71
C ASP A 185 13.36 -22.18 -2.67
N GLY A 186 12.93 -22.12 -1.40
CA GLY A 186 13.72 -21.58 -0.29
C GLY A 186 13.87 -20.06 -0.33
N ASP A 187 12.90 -19.33 -0.90
CA ASP A 187 12.95 -17.86 -0.92
C ASP A 187 12.74 -17.25 0.48
N ILE A 188 12.15 -17.98 1.43
CA ILE A 188 12.01 -17.55 2.83
C ILE A 188 13.16 -18.16 3.65
N SER A 189 13.98 -17.32 4.27
CA SER A 189 15.13 -17.75 5.06
C SER A 189 14.90 -17.70 6.57
N ALA A 190 13.96 -16.88 7.04
CA ALA A 190 13.56 -16.81 8.44
C ALA A 190 12.14 -16.23 8.56
N ALA A 191 11.35 -16.73 9.51
CA ALA A 191 9.99 -16.25 9.73
C ALA A 191 9.57 -16.41 11.20
N THR A 192 9.06 -15.32 11.78
CA THR A 192 8.47 -15.24 13.12
C THR A 192 7.08 -14.59 13.04
N ALA A 193 6.38 -14.48 14.16
CA ALA A 193 5.08 -13.80 14.21
C ALA A 193 5.15 -12.29 13.91
N THR A 194 6.34 -11.68 13.95
CA THR A 194 6.54 -10.23 13.80
C THR A 194 7.66 -9.87 12.84
N SER A 195 8.27 -10.86 12.18
CA SER A 195 9.34 -10.65 11.20
C SER A 195 9.33 -11.74 10.14
N ILE A 196 9.63 -11.38 8.89
CA ILE A 196 9.83 -12.33 7.79
C ILE A 196 11.00 -11.86 6.93
N THR A 197 11.97 -12.74 6.70
CA THR A 197 13.13 -12.52 5.86
C THR A 197 13.04 -13.39 4.63
N PHE A 198 13.13 -12.76 3.45
CA PHE A 198 12.96 -13.44 2.18
C PHE A 198 13.72 -12.75 1.04
N ARG A 199 13.81 -13.43 -0.10
CA ARG A 199 14.38 -12.89 -1.35
C ARG A 199 13.33 -12.02 -2.05
N ALA A 200 13.48 -10.70 -1.96
CA ALA A 200 12.67 -9.75 -2.72
C ALA A 200 13.23 -9.60 -4.13
N MET A 201 12.43 -9.94 -5.14
CA MET A 201 12.86 -9.90 -6.54
C MET A 201 12.76 -8.46 -7.03
N ARG A 202 13.81 -8.00 -7.72
CA ARG A 202 13.95 -6.60 -8.16
C ARG A 202 13.86 -6.45 -9.67
N TRP A 203 14.34 -7.47 -10.38
CA TRP A 203 14.29 -7.54 -11.83
C TRP A 203 14.32 -8.97 -12.32
N MET A 204 13.89 -9.18 -13.56
CA MET A 204 14.00 -10.42 -14.29
C MET A 204 14.44 -10.14 -15.73
N GLY A 205 15.13 -11.10 -16.33
CA GLY A 205 15.44 -11.10 -17.75
C GLY A 205 15.67 -12.50 -18.26
N PHE A 206 16.02 -12.61 -19.55
CA PHE A 206 16.19 -13.90 -20.21
C PHE A 206 17.54 -13.98 -20.91
N LEU A 207 18.18 -15.14 -20.81
CA LEU A 207 19.44 -15.40 -21.48
C LEU A 207 19.23 -15.48 -23.00
N CYS A 208 20.04 -14.78 -23.77
CA CYS A 208 20.17 -14.99 -25.21
C CYS A 208 21.43 -15.80 -25.54
N ASN A 209 22.43 -15.76 -24.67
CA ASN A 209 23.62 -16.61 -24.74
C ASN A 209 23.82 -17.32 -23.39
N PRO A 210 23.54 -18.62 -23.29
CA PRO A 210 23.80 -19.37 -22.06
C PRO A 210 25.31 -19.50 -21.81
N PRO A 211 25.74 -19.75 -20.58
CA PRO A 211 27.16 -19.96 -20.28
C PRO A 211 27.67 -21.27 -20.89
N ILE A 212 28.74 -21.19 -21.67
CA ILE A 212 29.49 -22.38 -22.12
C ILE A 212 30.77 -22.46 -21.28
N ASN A 213 30.83 -23.43 -20.35
CA ASN A 213 32.03 -24.22 -20.03
C ASN A 213 31.77 -25.19 -18.86
N GLY A 214 32.48 -26.32 -18.93
CA GLY A 214 32.18 -27.57 -18.24
C GLY A 214 32.10 -27.48 -16.72
N GLY A 215 31.09 -28.17 -16.20
CA GLY A 215 31.05 -28.70 -14.85
C GLY A 215 31.09 -27.68 -13.73
N LEU A 216 29.91 -27.30 -13.23
CA LEU A 216 29.80 -26.49 -12.03
C LEU A 216 30.33 -27.27 -10.81
N VAL A 217 31.59 -27.05 -10.41
CA VAL A 217 32.10 -27.47 -9.10
C VAL A 217 32.93 -26.34 -8.47
N GLN A 218 32.40 -25.82 -7.36
CA GLN A 218 32.97 -24.94 -6.34
C GLN A 218 33.20 -23.44 -6.59
N THR A 219 33.48 -22.93 -7.80
CA THR A 219 33.30 -21.50 -8.17
C THR A 219 33.37 -21.29 -9.69
N PRO A 220 32.44 -21.87 -10.45
CA PRO A 220 32.37 -21.62 -11.88
C PRO A 220 31.94 -20.16 -12.10
N VAL A 221 32.89 -19.33 -12.50
CA VAL A 221 32.57 -18.01 -13.03
C VAL A 221 31.80 -18.24 -14.34
N LEU A 222 30.52 -17.93 -14.34
CA LEU A 222 29.65 -18.05 -15.50
C LEU A 222 29.65 -16.74 -16.27
N THR A 223 29.92 -16.83 -17.56
CA THR A 223 29.76 -15.73 -18.49
C THR A 223 28.57 -16.01 -19.38
N MET A 224 27.53 -15.20 -19.27
CA MET A 224 26.28 -15.35 -20.02
C MET A 224 25.80 -14.01 -20.53
N THR A 225 24.98 -13.99 -21.57
CA THR A 225 24.45 -12.74 -22.13
C THR A 225 22.93 -12.72 -22.00
N MET A 226 22.42 -11.66 -21.40
CA MET A 226 21.00 -11.38 -21.26
C MET A 226 20.55 -10.40 -22.35
N THR A 227 19.37 -10.63 -22.93
CA THR A 227 18.79 -9.70 -23.91
C THR A 227 18.21 -8.46 -23.25
N ASN A 228 18.36 -7.27 -23.86
CA ASN A 228 17.70 -6.06 -23.36
C ASN A 228 16.22 -5.97 -23.77
N LYS A 229 15.76 -6.80 -24.72
CA LYS A 229 14.37 -6.74 -25.23
C LYS A 229 13.33 -7.31 -24.27
N ARG A 230 13.74 -8.26 -23.42
CA ARG A 230 12.86 -8.99 -22.49
C ARG A 230 13.41 -8.85 -21.08
N TYR A 231 13.40 -7.61 -20.61
CA TYR A 231 13.92 -7.25 -19.31
C TYR A 231 12.82 -6.49 -18.56
N TYR A 232 12.54 -6.91 -17.33
CA TYR A 232 11.48 -6.34 -16.49
C TYR A 232 12.03 -6.05 -15.11
N GLY A 233 11.81 -4.86 -14.58
CA GLY A 233 12.27 -4.50 -13.25
C GLY A 233 12.29 -3.00 -13.05
N ILE A 234 12.43 -2.59 -11.78
CA ILE A 234 12.49 -1.17 -11.42
C ILE A 234 13.86 -0.54 -11.73
N ARG A 235 14.92 -1.36 -11.75
CA ARG A 235 16.30 -0.97 -12.10
C ARG A 235 17.04 -2.11 -12.76
N GLY A 236 17.92 -1.77 -13.72
CA GLY A 236 18.80 -2.70 -14.43
C GLY A 236 19.70 -3.55 -13.52
N PRO A 237 20.25 -4.66 -14.05
CA PRO A 237 21.22 -5.48 -13.33
C PRO A 237 22.48 -4.66 -13.05
N ALA A 238 23.03 -4.80 -11.85
CA ALA A 238 24.26 -4.13 -11.42
C ALA A 238 25.25 -5.13 -10.79
N ALA A 239 26.52 -4.74 -10.78
CA ALA A 239 27.54 -5.54 -10.11
C ALA A 239 27.24 -5.56 -8.60
N GLY A 240 27.38 -6.73 -7.98
CA GLY A 240 26.99 -6.99 -6.60
C GLY A 240 25.59 -7.54 -6.41
N ASP A 241 24.72 -7.49 -7.43
CA ASP A 241 23.37 -8.05 -7.35
C ASP A 241 23.43 -9.58 -7.17
N SER A 242 22.56 -10.10 -6.32
CA SER A 242 22.33 -11.55 -6.20
C SER A 242 21.31 -11.99 -7.23
N ILE A 243 21.54 -13.12 -7.88
CA ILE A 243 20.68 -13.63 -8.95
C ILE A 243 20.34 -15.09 -8.76
N LEU A 244 19.19 -15.48 -9.30
CA LEU A 244 18.76 -16.85 -9.52
C LEU A 244 18.75 -17.10 -11.02
N ILE A 245 19.43 -18.15 -11.48
CA ILE A 245 19.47 -18.58 -12.88
C ILE A 245 18.73 -19.91 -12.95
N ARG A 246 17.74 -20.02 -13.83
CA ARG A 246 17.02 -21.28 -14.02
C ARG A 246 17.96 -22.36 -14.55
N TYR A 247 17.91 -23.51 -13.90
CA TYR A 247 18.58 -24.74 -14.28
C TYR A 247 17.53 -25.82 -14.46
N GLU A 248 17.45 -26.37 -15.66
CA GLU A 248 16.48 -27.43 -15.98
C GLU A 248 17.00 -28.81 -15.58
N GLY A 249 18.28 -29.09 -15.85
CA GLY A 249 18.80 -30.46 -15.72
C GLY A 249 18.43 -31.27 -16.96
N ASP A 250 17.51 -32.24 -16.81
CA ASP A 250 16.96 -33.11 -17.85
C ASP A 250 15.54 -32.67 -18.24
N GLU A 251 15.36 -32.32 -19.53
CA GLU A 251 14.08 -31.88 -20.09
C GLU A 251 12.93 -32.91 -19.94
N GLY A 252 13.25 -34.19 -19.69
CA GLY A 252 12.27 -35.26 -19.48
C GLY A 252 11.61 -35.28 -18.11
N THR A 253 12.08 -34.47 -17.15
CA THR A 253 11.62 -34.48 -15.76
C THR A 253 11.58 -33.07 -15.18
N ASN A 254 10.65 -32.82 -14.25
CA ASN A 254 10.57 -31.58 -13.48
C ASN A 254 11.12 -31.71 -12.05
N LYS A 255 11.72 -32.86 -11.73
CA LYS A 255 12.19 -33.19 -10.37
C LYS A 255 13.57 -32.65 -10.07
N ASP A 256 14.32 -32.30 -11.09
CA ASP A 256 15.71 -31.84 -11.09
C ASP A 256 15.84 -30.36 -11.49
N ASP A 257 14.75 -29.76 -11.94
CA ASP A 257 14.55 -28.33 -12.07
C ASP A 257 14.92 -27.60 -10.79
N THR A 258 15.80 -26.61 -10.90
CA THR A 258 16.20 -25.80 -9.75
C THR A 258 16.66 -24.40 -10.16
N TRP A 259 17.04 -23.60 -9.18
CA TRP A 259 17.63 -22.28 -9.36
C TRP A 259 19.07 -22.27 -8.89
N VAL A 260 19.98 -21.92 -9.79
CA VAL A 260 21.39 -21.66 -9.47
C VAL A 260 21.50 -20.28 -8.87
N LEU A 261 22.03 -20.19 -7.65
CA LEU A 261 22.32 -18.92 -7.02
C LEU A 261 23.63 -18.36 -7.57
N GLY A 262 23.70 -17.04 -7.73
CA GLY A 262 24.93 -16.39 -8.13
C GLY A 262 24.98 -14.94 -7.71
N LYS A 263 26.18 -14.35 -7.82
CA LYS A 263 26.41 -12.93 -7.61
C LYS A 263 27.08 -12.35 -8.84
N ILE A 264 26.53 -11.25 -9.36
CA ILE A 264 27.12 -10.57 -10.52
C ILE A 264 28.40 -9.87 -10.06
N THR A 265 29.52 -10.18 -10.70
CA THR A 265 30.84 -9.57 -10.43
C THR A 265 31.25 -8.57 -11.51
N GLY A 266 30.71 -8.71 -12.72
CA GLY A 266 30.98 -7.79 -13.83
C GLY A 266 29.83 -7.73 -14.82
N LEU A 267 29.68 -6.58 -15.48
CA LEU A 267 28.74 -6.39 -16.56
C LEU A 267 29.40 -5.63 -17.71
N THR A 268 29.17 -6.12 -18.93
CA THR A 268 29.62 -5.48 -20.16
C THR A 268 28.47 -5.43 -21.16
N THR A 269 28.37 -4.36 -21.92
CA THR A 269 27.40 -4.28 -23.02
C THR A 269 27.93 -5.11 -24.17
N VAL A 270 27.20 -6.15 -24.55
CA VAL A 270 27.55 -7.08 -25.63
C VAL A 270 26.28 -7.43 -26.37
N ASN A 271 26.32 -7.48 -27.70
CA ASN A 271 25.16 -7.93 -28.47
C ASN A 271 24.91 -9.41 -28.20
N CYS A 272 23.63 -9.78 -28.17
CA CYS A 272 23.27 -11.19 -28.22
C CYS A 272 23.86 -11.83 -29.49
N PRO A 273 24.29 -13.10 -29.43
CA PRO A 273 24.80 -13.78 -30.61
C PRO A 273 23.64 -14.04 -31.57
N GLY A 274 23.80 -13.62 -32.82
CA GLY A 274 22.92 -14.08 -33.90
C GLY A 274 23.25 -15.53 -34.22
N VAL A 275 22.49 -16.48 -33.69
CA VAL A 275 22.60 -17.91 -34.06
C VAL A 275 21.46 -18.29 -35.02
N PRO A 276 21.63 -19.28 -35.92
CA PRO A 276 20.59 -19.68 -36.86
C PRO A 276 19.26 -20.09 -36.20
N THR A 277 19.34 -20.65 -34.99
CA THR A 277 18.18 -21.08 -34.18
C THR A 277 17.44 -19.91 -33.51
N TYR A 278 18.13 -18.81 -33.24
CA TYR A 278 17.58 -17.61 -32.61
C TYR A 278 18.39 -16.38 -33.07
N PRO A 279 17.93 -15.65 -34.12
CA PRO A 279 18.68 -14.57 -34.74
C PRO A 279 18.56 -13.27 -33.90
N ASP A 280 18.92 -13.33 -32.62
CA ASP A 280 18.98 -12.15 -31.76
C ASP A 280 20.38 -11.55 -31.81
N ASN A 281 20.63 -10.64 -32.77
CA ASN A 281 21.84 -9.80 -32.82
C ASN A 281 21.61 -8.43 -32.17
N THR A 282 20.70 -8.35 -31.19
CA THR A 282 20.35 -7.06 -30.58
C THR A 282 21.15 -6.77 -29.32
N ALA A 283 21.07 -5.53 -28.85
CA ALA A 283 21.82 -5.09 -27.69
C ALA A 283 21.47 -5.96 -26.47
N GLY A 284 22.50 -6.54 -25.84
CA GLY A 284 22.39 -7.31 -24.62
C GLY A 284 23.34 -6.80 -23.54
N LYS A 285 23.36 -7.53 -22.42
CA LYS A 285 24.30 -7.35 -21.32
C LYS A 285 24.94 -8.68 -21.01
N GLN A 286 26.25 -8.75 -21.17
CA GLN A 286 27.03 -9.88 -20.69
C GLN A 286 27.22 -9.73 -19.18
N LEU A 287 26.85 -10.76 -18.46
CA LEU A 287 26.97 -10.88 -17.02
C LEU A 287 28.10 -11.86 -16.73
N VAL A 288 29.03 -11.44 -15.87
CA VAL A 288 30.01 -12.30 -15.24
C VAL A 288 29.49 -12.59 -13.83
N VAL A 289 29.27 -13.87 -13.53
CA VAL A 289 28.56 -14.30 -12.32
C VAL A 289 29.40 -15.32 -11.60
N THR A 290 29.70 -15.07 -10.32
CA THR A 290 30.18 -16.14 -9.44
C THR A 290 28.97 -16.95 -9.01
N ALA A 291 28.81 -18.15 -9.58
CA ALA A 291 27.68 -19.02 -9.29
C ALA A 291 28.03 -20.03 -8.21
N TRP A 292 27.04 -20.38 -7.40
CA TRP A 292 27.10 -21.44 -6.41
C TRP A 292 25.84 -22.29 -6.53
N MET A 293 26.03 -23.59 -6.74
CA MET A 293 24.95 -24.56 -6.59
C MET A 293 25.01 -25.14 -5.18
N PRO A 294 23.89 -25.13 -4.42
CA PRO A 294 23.82 -25.84 -3.16
C PRO A 294 24.13 -27.32 -3.37
N THR A 295 25.18 -27.83 -2.73
CA THR A 295 25.51 -29.27 -2.69
C THR A 295 24.70 -30.02 -1.63
N THR A 296 23.66 -29.40 -1.07
CA THR A 296 22.97 -29.93 0.11
C THR A 296 22.12 -31.14 -0.22
N ALA A 297 22.48 -32.25 0.42
CA ALA A 297 21.99 -33.61 0.29
C ALA A 297 20.54 -33.83 0.78
N THR A 298 19.58 -33.13 0.18
CA THR A 298 18.15 -33.49 0.26
C THR A 298 17.56 -33.41 -1.14
N PRO A 299 16.83 -34.43 -1.61
CA PRO A 299 16.35 -34.52 -2.99
C PRO A 299 15.67 -33.24 -3.48
N PRO A 300 15.98 -32.78 -4.71
CA PRO A 300 16.87 -33.43 -5.68
C PRO A 300 18.34 -33.09 -5.43
N ALA A 301 19.14 -34.10 -5.11
CA ALA A 301 20.59 -33.99 -5.18
C ALA A 301 20.97 -33.89 -6.66
N LEU A 302 21.76 -32.87 -7.00
CA LEU A 302 22.18 -32.66 -8.39
C LEU A 302 22.94 -33.89 -8.91
N PRO A 303 22.55 -34.48 -10.06
CA PRO A 303 23.51 -35.24 -10.85
C PRO A 303 24.67 -34.31 -11.20
N ALA A 304 25.87 -34.87 -11.34
CA ALA A 304 27.12 -34.16 -11.51
C ALA A 304 27.05 -32.86 -12.36
N ALA A 305 27.85 -31.86 -11.96
CA ALA A 305 28.53 -30.88 -12.82
C ALA A 305 27.79 -30.50 -14.14
N ASN A 306 27.13 -29.33 -14.21
CA ASN A 306 26.40 -28.78 -15.40
C ASN A 306 26.62 -29.57 -16.70
N ILE A 307 25.71 -30.51 -16.94
CA ILE A 307 25.61 -31.18 -18.23
C ILE A 307 25.24 -30.14 -19.27
N GLY A 308 25.80 -30.24 -20.48
CA GLY A 308 25.55 -29.25 -21.53
C GLY A 308 24.05 -29.05 -21.75
N LEU A 309 23.62 -27.79 -21.90
CA LEU A 309 22.23 -27.34 -22.09
C LEU A 309 21.34 -27.20 -20.83
N SER A 310 21.77 -27.60 -19.62
CA SER A 310 20.92 -27.42 -18.43
C SER A 310 20.61 -25.95 -18.09
N ILE A 311 21.50 -25.03 -18.48
CA ILE A 311 21.17 -23.60 -18.60
C ILE A 311 21.05 -23.30 -20.09
N TYR A 312 19.83 -22.98 -20.53
CA TYR A 312 19.49 -22.88 -21.94
C TYR A 312 19.33 -21.43 -22.43
N ALA A 313 19.38 -21.24 -23.74
CA ALA A 313 19.00 -19.97 -24.35
C ALA A 313 17.50 -19.74 -24.12
N GLY A 314 17.15 -18.61 -23.53
CA GLY A 314 15.79 -18.31 -23.05
C GLY A 314 15.58 -18.61 -21.57
N ALA A 315 16.57 -19.16 -20.85
CA ALA A 315 16.45 -19.40 -19.42
C ALA A 315 16.23 -18.06 -18.67
N PRO A 316 15.24 -17.99 -17.74
CA PRO A 316 15.02 -16.79 -16.95
C PRO A 316 16.12 -16.62 -15.90
N VAL A 317 16.50 -15.36 -15.71
CA VAL A 317 17.39 -14.88 -14.65
C VAL A 317 16.62 -13.87 -13.81
N ARG A 318 16.59 -14.06 -12.49
CA ARG A 318 15.92 -13.15 -11.55
C ARG A 318 16.97 -12.51 -10.65
N GLY A 319 17.02 -11.19 -10.61
CA GLY A 319 17.80 -10.46 -9.62
C GLY A 319 16.99 -10.23 -8.35
N PHE A 320 17.60 -10.48 -7.20
CA PHE A 320 16.97 -10.34 -5.91
C PHE A 320 17.88 -9.68 -4.87
N GLU A 321 17.25 -9.21 -3.81
CA GLU A 321 17.88 -8.74 -2.58
C GLU A 321 17.25 -9.48 -1.40
N THR A 322 18.03 -9.89 -0.42
CA THR A 322 17.49 -10.42 0.83
C THR A 322 17.04 -9.26 1.71
N VAL A 323 15.75 -9.21 2.01
CA VAL A 323 15.15 -8.18 2.87
C VAL A 323 14.38 -8.81 4.02
N ALA A 324 14.18 -8.05 5.08
CA ALA A 324 13.27 -8.45 6.16
C ALA A 324 12.23 -7.37 6.45
N TYR A 325 10.95 -7.75 6.45
CA TYR A 325 9.91 -6.95 7.07
C TYR A 325 9.81 -7.33 8.53
N GLN A 326 9.91 -6.36 9.43
CA GLN A 326 9.89 -6.63 10.87
C GLN A 326 9.23 -5.52 11.67
N LEU A 327 8.64 -5.88 12.80
CA LEU A 327 8.27 -4.90 13.81
C LEU A 327 9.54 -4.38 14.47
N TYR A 328 9.81 -3.09 14.31
CA TYR A 328 11.04 -2.47 14.81
C TYR A 328 10.76 -1.14 15.50
N GLN A 329 11.61 -0.78 16.44
CA GLN A 329 11.63 0.51 17.09
C GLN A 329 13.00 1.16 16.81
N PRO A 330 13.06 2.30 16.08
CA PRO A 330 14.31 3.00 15.84
C PRO A 330 14.91 3.52 17.15
N ALA A 331 16.24 3.52 17.23
CA ALA A 331 16.96 4.03 18.39
C ALA A 331 16.61 5.51 18.64
N GLY A 332 16.21 5.83 19.87
CA GLY A 332 15.82 7.18 20.26
C GLY A 332 14.35 7.54 19.97
N ASP A 333 13.56 6.65 19.35
CA ASP A 333 12.11 6.80 19.21
C ASP A 333 11.37 5.91 20.22
N THR A 334 10.22 6.38 20.68
CA THR A 334 9.28 5.61 21.52
C THR A 334 8.18 4.93 20.70
N SER A 335 8.07 5.27 19.42
CA SER A 335 7.10 4.72 18.48
C SER A 335 7.61 3.44 17.83
N TRP A 336 6.70 2.50 17.58
CA TRP A 336 6.99 1.30 16.81
C TRP A 336 6.67 1.52 15.34
N TYR A 337 7.35 0.80 14.46
CA TYR A 337 7.16 0.86 13.01
C TYR A 337 7.24 -0.55 12.40
N VAL A 338 6.57 -0.77 11.28
CA VAL A 338 6.95 -1.84 10.36
C VAL A 338 8.16 -1.35 9.59
N GLY A 339 9.30 -1.96 9.86
CA GLY A 339 10.57 -1.65 9.23
C GLY A 339 10.86 -2.58 8.05
N LEU A 340 11.59 -2.04 7.08
CA LEU A 340 12.22 -2.79 6.01
C LEU A 340 13.73 -2.83 6.30
N GLN A 341 14.26 -4.01 6.57
CA GLN A 341 15.69 -4.26 6.67
C GLN A 341 16.23 -4.65 5.31
N THR A 342 17.26 -3.93 4.87
CA THR A 342 18.03 -4.17 3.64
C THR A 342 19.50 -4.35 4.00
N ALA A 343 20.36 -4.55 3.00
CA ALA A 343 21.80 -4.54 3.23
C ALA A 343 22.31 -3.19 3.80
N SER A 344 21.62 -2.08 3.55
CA SER A 344 21.95 -0.75 4.10
C SER A 344 21.47 -0.51 5.54
N GLY A 345 20.71 -1.44 6.11
CA GLY A 345 20.12 -1.31 7.45
C GLY A 345 18.60 -1.28 7.44
N THR A 346 18.02 -1.01 8.61
CA THR A 346 16.57 -1.00 8.84
C THR A 346 16.03 0.42 8.77
N GLN A 347 15.01 0.63 7.94
CA GLN A 347 14.32 1.91 7.79
C GLN A 347 12.82 1.77 8.08
N PRO A 348 12.15 2.83 8.59
CA PRO A 348 10.72 2.79 8.84
C PRO A 348 9.95 2.87 7.53
N LEU A 349 9.02 1.94 7.33
CA LEU A 349 8.16 1.91 6.17
C LEU A 349 6.72 2.31 6.52
N ILE A 350 6.15 1.71 7.57
CA ILE A 350 4.79 2.02 8.06
C ILE A 350 4.84 2.33 9.54
N GLY A 351 4.21 3.42 9.95
CA GLY A 351 4.02 3.74 11.36
C GLY A 351 3.87 5.24 11.64
N PRO A 352 3.49 5.63 12.87
CA PRO A 352 3.59 4.80 14.08
C PRO A 352 2.59 3.65 14.15
N VAL A 353 3.06 2.49 14.62
CA VAL A 353 2.25 1.30 14.93
C VAL A 353 2.28 0.99 16.43
N LEU A 354 1.46 0.03 16.85
CA LEU A 354 1.48 -0.49 18.22
C LEU A 354 2.71 -1.38 18.46
N SER A 355 3.00 -1.71 19.72
CA SER A 355 4.04 -2.70 20.08
C SER A 355 3.69 -4.13 19.64
N ASN A 356 2.44 -4.39 19.26
CA ASN A 356 1.97 -5.56 18.53
C ASN A 356 1.45 -5.17 17.13
N GLY A 357 2.07 -4.14 16.55
CA GLY A 357 1.62 -3.44 15.35
C GLY A 357 1.76 -4.23 14.05
N LEU A 358 2.52 -5.32 14.07
CA LEU A 358 2.66 -6.27 12.96
C LEU A 358 2.45 -7.68 13.52
N GLU A 359 1.60 -8.44 12.84
CA GLU A 359 1.34 -9.84 13.13
C GLU A 359 1.30 -10.61 11.80
N LEU A 360 2.11 -11.66 11.72
CA LEU A 360 2.26 -12.54 10.57
C LEU A 360 1.84 -13.95 10.95
N ALA A 361 0.83 -14.47 10.27
CA ALA A 361 0.36 -15.84 10.43
C ALA A 361 0.60 -16.64 9.14
N TYR A 362 1.13 -17.85 9.31
CA TYR A 362 1.57 -18.69 8.20
C TYR A 362 0.65 -19.89 8.06
N PHE A 363 0.36 -20.28 6.83
CA PHE A 363 -0.51 -21.42 6.54
C PHE A 363 0.10 -22.27 5.44
N ASP A 364 -0.07 -23.59 5.57
CA ASP A 364 0.35 -24.54 4.54
C ASP A 364 -0.65 -24.61 3.35
N SER A 365 -0.34 -25.46 2.37
CA SER A 365 -1.20 -25.71 1.20
C SER A 365 -2.50 -26.43 1.54
N THR A 366 -2.72 -26.82 2.81
CA THR A 366 -3.99 -27.31 3.34
C THR A 366 -4.68 -26.28 4.25
N GLY A 367 -4.13 -25.07 4.32
CA GLY A 367 -4.66 -23.97 5.13
C GLY A 367 -4.60 -24.23 6.62
N ALA A 368 -3.86 -25.24 7.05
CA ALA A 368 -3.52 -25.45 8.44
C ALA A 368 -2.51 -24.38 8.86
N GLY A 369 -2.72 -23.80 10.04
CA GLY A 369 -1.81 -22.80 10.60
C GLY A 369 -0.47 -23.43 10.98
N ILE A 370 0.62 -22.74 10.68
CA ILE A 370 1.98 -23.10 11.08
C ILE A 370 2.38 -22.16 12.23
N ALA A 371 2.76 -22.73 13.37
CA ALA A 371 3.17 -21.94 14.52
C ALA A 371 4.53 -21.27 14.27
N ALA A 372 4.60 -19.97 14.54
CA ALA A 372 5.85 -19.21 14.49
C ALA A 372 6.61 -19.28 15.83
N PRO A 373 7.96 -19.27 15.85
CA PRO A 373 8.87 -19.16 14.70
C PRO A 373 8.94 -20.44 13.85
N LEU A 374 9.07 -20.28 12.54
CA LEU A 374 9.08 -21.42 11.60
C LEU A 374 10.44 -22.13 11.64
N SER A 375 10.41 -23.46 11.70
CA SER A 375 11.61 -24.29 11.51
C SER A 375 12.01 -24.33 10.02
N PRO A 376 13.25 -24.74 9.67
CA PRO A 376 13.66 -24.89 8.27
C PRO A 376 12.73 -25.79 7.44
N ALA A 377 12.13 -26.83 8.05
CA ALA A 377 11.17 -27.70 7.40
C ALA A 377 9.79 -27.04 7.20
N ASP A 378 9.45 -26.03 8.02
CA ASP A 378 8.20 -25.29 7.90
C ASP A 378 8.28 -24.17 6.85
N LEU A 379 9.44 -23.53 6.73
CA LEU A 379 9.67 -22.44 5.78
C LEU A 379 9.30 -22.84 4.34
N VAL A 380 9.60 -24.08 3.94
CA VAL A 380 9.31 -24.59 2.59
C VAL A 380 7.85 -24.99 2.36
N ARG A 381 7.05 -25.08 3.43
CA ARG A 381 5.63 -25.49 3.40
C ARG A 381 4.66 -24.32 3.39
N VAL A 382 5.15 -23.09 3.59
CA VAL A 382 4.31 -21.89 3.62
C VAL A 382 3.66 -21.70 2.25
N ALA A 383 2.34 -21.59 2.23
CA ALA A 383 1.55 -21.38 1.02
C ALA A 383 0.76 -20.06 1.06
N ARG A 384 0.43 -19.58 2.27
CA ARG A 384 -0.25 -18.29 2.50
C ARG A 384 0.32 -17.60 3.73
N VAL A 385 0.43 -16.28 3.65
CA VAL A 385 0.74 -15.40 4.78
C VAL A 385 -0.43 -14.45 5.00
N ASP A 386 -0.98 -14.42 6.21
CA ASP A 386 -1.93 -13.41 6.65
C ASP A 386 -1.15 -12.33 7.41
N ILE A 387 -1.31 -11.07 6.98
CA ILE A 387 -0.59 -9.91 7.47
C ILE A 387 -1.59 -8.99 8.15
N THR A 388 -1.41 -8.77 9.44
CA THR A 388 -2.20 -7.81 10.22
C THR A 388 -1.31 -6.66 10.64
N VAL A 389 -1.70 -5.43 10.28
CA VAL A 389 -1.01 -4.21 10.70
C VAL A 389 -1.96 -3.36 11.53
N ARG A 390 -1.53 -2.98 12.73
CA ARG A 390 -2.29 -2.16 13.69
C ARG A 390 -1.56 -0.85 13.91
N ALA A 391 -1.98 0.20 13.21
CA ALA A 391 -1.35 1.51 13.28
C ALA A 391 -2.08 2.46 14.22
N ARG A 392 -1.42 3.55 14.61
CA ARG A 392 -1.98 4.58 15.48
C ARG A 392 -1.63 5.98 14.99
N THR A 393 -2.42 6.97 15.38
CA THR A 393 -2.05 8.38 15.13
C THR A 393 -0.75 8.73 15.83
N ALA A 394 0.11 9.51 15.15
CA ALA A 394 1.39 9.94 15.68
C ALA A 394 1.23 10.85 16.90
N GLN A 395 0.17 11.67 16.90
CA GLN A 395 -0.20 12.50 18.04
C GLN A 395 -1.55 12.07 18.62
N PRO A 396 -1.76 12.25 19.94
CA PRO A 396 -3.07 12.06 20.55
C PRO A 396 -4.09 13.00 19.93
N VAL A 397 -5.29 12.50 19.66
CA VAL A 397 -6.40 13.30 19.15
C VAL A 397 -7.23 13.83 20.32
N ARG A 398 -7.68 15.08 20.23
CA ARG A 398 -8.56 15.69 21.24
C ARG A 398 -10.01 15.70 20.76
N GLY A 399 -10.96 15.48 21.66
CA GLY A 399 -12.39 15.54 21.37
C GLY A 399 -12.89 16.97 21.15
N GLY A 400 -13.83 17.15 20.21
CA GLY A 400 -14.36 18.46 19.81
C GLY A 400 -15.29 19.14 20.83
N GLY A 401 -15.68 18.45 21.92
CA GLY A 401 -16.69 18.93 22.87
C GLY A 401 -16.20 19.23 24.29
N GLY A 402 -14.90 19.46 24.50
CA GLY A 402 -14.42 19.75 25.87
C GLY A 402 -12.91 19.58 26.13
N GLY A 403 -12.09 19.33 25.10
CA GLY A 403 -10.64 19.23 25.29
C GLY A 403 -10.17 17.91 25.93
N THR A 404 -11.07 16.95 26.17
CA THR A 404 -10.74 15.60 26.60
C THR A 404 -9.78 14.96 25.60
N LEU A 405 -8.61 14.53 26.09
CA LEU A 405 -7.64 13.75 25.33
C LEU A 405 -8.26 12.39 25.04
N LEU A 406 -8.54 12.09 23.76
CA LEU A 406 -9.05 10.78 23.32
C LEU A 406 -7.93 9.74 23.18
N GLY A 407 -6.68 10.13 23.47
CA GLY A 407 -5.50 9.30 23.22
C GLY A 407 -5.19 9.20 21.72
N ALA A 408 -4.30 8.28 21.36
CA ALA A 408 -4.05 7.97 19.96
C ALA A 408 -5.17 7.11 19.40
N ILE A 409 -5.64 7.43 18.20
CA ILE A 409 -6.63 6.62 17.51
C ILE A 409 -5.89 5.45 16.88
N VAL A 410 -6.45 4.25 17.03
CA VAL A 410 -5.91 3.01 16.47
C VAL A 410 -6.80 2.57 15.31
N ASP A 411 -6.18 2.07 14.26
CA ASP A 411 -6.86 1.42 13.14
C ASP A 411 -6.02 0.21 12.68
N SER A 412 -6.65 -0.73 11.99
CA SER A 412 -5.98 -1.96 11.57
C SER A 412 -6.43 -2.44 10.20
N VAL A 413 -5.49 -3.03 9.45
CA VAL A 413 -5.77 -3.72 8.19
C VAL A 413 -5.28 -5.15 8.26
N VAL A 414 -6.06 -6.05 7.68
CA VAL A 414 -5.68 -7.45 7.46
C VAL A 414 -5.65 -7.70 5.97
N THR A 415 -4.53 -8.22 5.49
CA THR A 415 -4.36 -8.66 4.11
C THR A 415 -3.89 -10.10 4.07
N ARG A 416 -4.27 -10.82 3.03
CA ARG A 416 -3.88 -12.21 2.83
C ARG A 416 -3.18 -12.34 1.50
N VAL A 417 -2.03 -12.99 1.49
CA VAL A 417 -1.23 -13.21 0.29
C VAL A 417 -0.97 -14.70 0.13
N ALA A 418 -1.39 -15.26 -1.00
CA ALA A 418 -0.94 -16.57 -1.45
C ALA A 418 0.43 -16.40 -2.11
N LEU A 419 1.38 -17.28 -1.76
CA LEU A 419 2.71 -17.30 -2.34
C LEU A 419 2.67 -17.91 -3.75
N ARG A 420 3.72 -17.69 -4.54
CA ARG A 420 3.86 -18.31 -5.86
C ARG A 420 3.90 -19.83 -5.71
N ASN A 421 3.44 -20.54 -6.75
CA ASN A 421 3.43 -22.01 -6.81
C ASN A 421 2.64 -22.70 -5.68
N ASN A 422 1.75 -21.94 -5.01
CA ASN A 422 0.79 -22.49 -4.06
C ASN A 422 -0.20 -23.39 -4.82
N ARG A 423 -0.12 -24.71 -4.58
CA ARG A 423 -0.98 -25.75 -5.16
C ARG A 423 -2.47 -25.66 -4.77
N ARG A 424 -2.86 -24.67 -3.97
CA ARG A 424 -4.22 -24.54 -3.42
C ARG A 424 -5.15 -23.62 -4.22
N PHE A 425 -4.73 -23.16 -5.40
CA PHE A 425 -5.54 -22.34 -6.30
C PHE A 425 -5.39 -22.78 -7.75
#